data_AF-A0AAV0WIP7-F1
#
_entry.id   AF-A0AAV0WIP7-F1
#
_cell.length_a   1.000
_cell.length_b   1.000
_cell.length_c   1.000
_cell.angle_alpha   90.00
_cell.angle_beta   90.00
_cell.angle_gamma   90.00
#
_symmetry.space_group_name_H-M   'P 1'
#
loop_
_entity.id
_entity.type
_entity.pdbx_description
1 polymer ?
#
loop_
_entity_poly.entity_id
_entity_poly.type
_entity_poly.pdbx_seq_one_letter_code
_entity_poly.pdbx_strand_id
1 'polypeptide(L)'
;MPELKNKLAVGDVQSAHTKTFKTVTGQNMPVANFQLEVIRQLLEKYGGNTVSPRGRPCTKDQPFRLSARHFPSDVKKLESGKVQRRKCIVCTRNNKRKDTMYMCQECDVGLCVTPCFAIYHTKQNYLDIQLF
;
A
#
# COMPACT_ATOMS: atom_id res chain seq x y z
N MET A 1 -33.58 28.62 -21.16
CA MET A 1 -32.19 28.26 -20.83
C MET A 1 -32.11 26.74 -20.70
N PRO A 2 -31.25 26.03 -21.47
CA PRO A 2 -31.22 24.57 -21.53
C PRO A 2 -30.40 23.93 -20.38
N GLU A 3 -30.75 22.66 -20.15
CA GLU A 3 -30.12 21.53 -19.42
C GLU A 3 -28.69 21.67 -18.82
N LEU A 4 -28.52 21.11 -17.62
CA LEU A 4 -27.30 20.39 -17.24
C LEU A 4 -27.65 19.08 -16.50
N LYS A 5 -28.02 18.04 -17.25
CA LYS A 5 -28.08 16.66 -16.73
C LYS A 5 -26.80 15.91 -17.10
N ASN A 6 -25.74 16.12 -16.34
CA ASN A 6 -24.60 15.19 -16.35
C ASN A 6 -24.90 14.03 -15.41
N LYS A 7 -25.57 13.01 -15.96
CA LYS A 7 -25.52 11.65 -15.41
C LYS A 7 -24.81 10.79 -16.44
N LEU A 8 -23.47 10.72 -16.37
CA LEU A 8 -22.78 9.59 -16.99
C LEU A 8 -23.22 8.34 -16.26
N ALA A 9 -23.98 7.49 -16.93
CA ALA A 9 -24.34 6.19 -16.41
C ALA A 9 -23.06 5.35 -16.37
N VAL A 10 -22.82 4.70 -15.23
CA VAL A 10 -21.65 3.84 -15.00
C VAL A 10 -21.55 2.70 -16.04
N GLY A 11 -22.63 2.41 -16.77
CA GLY A 11 -22.65 1.45 -17.89
C GLY A 11 -21.93 1.92 -19.18
N ASP A 12 -21.87 3.23 -19.44
CA ASP A 12 -21.34 3.75 -20.72
C ASP A 12 -19.80 3.64 -20.80
N VAL A 13 -19.14 3.71 -19.64
CA VAL A 13 -17.68 3.64 -19.54
C VAL A 13 -17.15 2.22 -19.81
N GLN A 14 -17.88 1.18 -19.39
CA GLN A 14 -17.46 -0.21 -19.60
C GLN A 14 -17.59 -0.68 -21.07
N SER A 15 -18.59 -0.15 -21.78
CA SER A 15 -18.82 -0.45 -23.20
C SER A 15 -17.72 0.13 -24.10
N ALA A 16 -17.22 1.33 -23.78
CA ALA A 16 -16.21 2.02 -24.59
C ALA A 16 -14.89 1.23 -24.68
N HIS A 17 -14.35 0.77 -23.55
CA HIS A 17 -13.04 0.11 -23.51
C HIS A 17 -13.03 -1.25 -24.22
N THR A 18 -14.07 -2.06 -24.06
CA THR A 18 -14.20 -3.35 -24.76
C THR A 18 -14.41 -3.17 -26.26
N LYS A 19 -15.11 -2.11 -26.67
CA LYS A 19 -15.27 -1.73 -28.07
C LYS A 19 -13.94 -1.28 -28.70
N THR A 20 -13.16 -0.46 -28.00
CA THR A 20 -11.80 -0.06 -28.45
C THR A 20 -10.87 -1.28 -28.54
N PHE A 21 -10.93 -2.19 -27.56
CA PHE A 21 -10.17 -3.43 -27.60
C PHE A 21 -10.51 -4.27 -28.84
N LYS A 22 -11.81 -4.42 -29.16
CA LYS A 22 -12.27 -5.12 -30.37
C LYS A 22 -11.77 -4.44 -31.65
N THR A 23 -11.75 -3.11 -31.72
CA THR A 23 -11.26 -2.41 -32.93
C THR A 23 -9.77 -2.57 -33.16
N VAL A 24 -8.98 -2.73 -32.10
CA VAL A 24 -7.51 -2.87 -32.20
C VAL A 24 -7.10 -4.32 -32.41
N THR A 25 -7.77 -5.27 -31.76
CA THR A 25 -7.39 -6.69 -31.75
C THR A 25 -8.24 -7.56 -32.69
N GLY A 26 -9.37 -7.05 -33.17
CA GLY A 26 -10.35 -7.80 -33.94
C GLY A 26 -11.18 -8.79 -33.11
N GLN A 27 -10.86 -8.98 -31.82
CA GLN A 27 -11.48 -10.00 -30.98
C GLN A 27 -12.64 -9.43 -30.16
N ASN A 28 -13.74 -10.18 -30.09
CA ASN A 28 -14.87 -9.86 -29.21
C ASN A 28 -14.74 -10.65 -27.91
N MET A 29 -14.51 -9.95 -26.81
CA MET A 29 -14.36 -10.54 -25.49
C MET A 29 -15.48 -10.03 -24.57
N PRO A 30 -16.11 -10.90 -23.76
CA PRO A 30 -17.05 -10.48 -22.72
C PRO A 30 -16.42 -9.48 -21.75
N VAL A 31 -17.18 -8.49 -21.29
CA VAL A 31 -16.68 -7.42 -20.41
C VAL A 31 -16.00 -7.97 -19.15
N ALA A 32 -16.57 -9.02 -18.55
CA ALA A 32 -15.98 -9.67 -17.37
C ALA A 32 -14.57 -10.21 -17.62
N ASN A 33 -14.35 -10.84 -18.79
CA ASN A 33 -13.04 -11.38 -19.16
C ASN A 33 -12.04 -10.25 -19.42
N PHE A 34 -12.48 -9.16 -20.04
CA PHE A 34 -11.65 -7.98 -20.25
C PHE A 34 -11.23 -7.35 -18.90
N GLN A 35 -12.17 -7.22 -17.96
CA GLN A 35 -11.88 -6.72 -16.61
C GLN A 35 -10.88 -7.61 -15.88
N LEU A 36 -11.06 -8.94 -15.93
CA LEU A 36 -10.13 -9.90 -15.33
C LEU A 36 -8.73 -9.75 -15.93
N GLU A 37 -8.61 -9.59 -17.25
CA GLU A 37 -7.32 -9.46 -17.91
C GLU A 37 -6.62 -8.14 -17.54
N VAL A 38 -7.37 -7.02 -17.47
CA VAL A 38 -6.83 -5.75 -16.98
C VAL A 38 -6.35 -5.87 -15.53
N ILE A 39 -7.13 -6.51 -14.65
CA ILE A 39 -6.73 -6.77 -13.25
C ILE A 39 -5.46 -7.63 -13.22
N ARG A 40 -5.38 -8.69 -14.03
CA ARG A 40 -4.21 -9.57 -14.11
C ARG A 40 -2.96 -8.79 -14.52
N GLN A 41 -3.06 -7.95 -15.56
CA GLN A 41 -1.95 -7.12 -16.03
C GLN A 41 -1.53 -6.06 -15.01
N LEU A 42 -2.49 -5.47 -14.28
CA LEU A 42 -2.19 -4.54 -13.19
C LEU A 42 -1.45 -5.25 -12.05
N LEU A 43 -1.89 -6.44 -11.66
CA LEU A 43 -1.21 -7.25 -10.66
C LEU A 43 0.16 -7.74 -11.13
N GLU A 44 0.34 -8.08 -12.40
CA GLU A 44 1.64 -8.47 -12.95
C GLU A 44 2.61 -7.28 -12.99
N LYS A 45 2.12 -6.10 -13.39
CA LYS A 45 2.95 -4.89 -13.51
C LYS A 45 3.29 -4.25 -12.16
N TYR A 46 2.36 -4.31 -11.19
CA TYR A 46 2.47 -3.56 -9.94
C TYR A 46 2.35 -4.42 -8.67
N GLY A 47 1.85 -5.65 -8.76
CA GLY A 47 1.64 -6.57 -7.64
C GLY A 47 2.91 -7.29 -7.21
N GLY A 48 4.00 -6.53 -7.06
CA GLY A 48 5.36 -7.03 -6.88
C GLY A 48 5.47 -8.23 -5.93
N ASN A 49 6.19 -9.24 -6.39
CA ASN A 49 6.57 -10.44 -5.66
C ASN A 49 6.87 -10.15 -4.19
N THR A 50 6.02 -10.64 -3.29
CA THR A 50 6.34 -10.76 -1.86
C THR A 50 7.25 -11.97 -1.64
N VAL A 51 8.35 -12.09 -2.39
CA VAL A 51 9.52 -12.79 -1.87
C VAL A 51 10.44 -11.69 -1.39
N SER A 52 10.37 -11.42 -0.09
CA SER A 52 11.39 -10.63 0.59
C SER A 52 12.74 -11.22 0.18
N PRO A 53 13.65 -10.43 -0.43
CA PRO A 53 15.02 -10.87 -0.58
C PRO A 53 15.54 -11.22 0.83
N ARG A 54 16.20 -12.38 0.97
CA ARG A 54 17.00 -12.63 2.17
C ARG A 54 18.15 -11.62 2.13
N GLY A 55 18.05 -10.57 2.94
CA GLY A 55 18.98 -9.43 2.96
C GLY A 55 18.32 -8.12 2.51
N ARG A 56 18.73 -7.01 3.16
CA ARG A 56 18.25 -5.61 3.08
C ARG A 56 16.75 -5.45 2.74
N PRO A 57 15.90 -5.02 3.70
CA PRO A 57 14.49 -4.76 3.45
C PRO A 57 14.30 -3.84 2.24
N CYS A 58 13.56 -4.31 1.25
CA CYS A 58 13.11 -3.46 0.15
C CYS A 58 12.32 -2.31 0.77
N THR A 59 12.82 -1.08 0.65
CA THR A 59 12.18 0.14 1.17
C THR A 59 10.94 0.53 0.38
N LYS A 60 10.35 -0.39 -0.38
CA LYS A 60 9.06 -0.19 -1.03
C LYS A 60 7.99 -0.38 0.04
N ASP A 61 7.34 0.72 0.33
CA ASP A 61 6.27 0.77 1.31
C ASP A 61 5.13 -0.14 0.83
N GLN A 62 4.56 -0.94 1.73
CA GLN A 62 3.48 -1.87 1.39
C GLN A 62 2.29 -1.11 0.77
N PRO A 63 1.63 -1.67 -0.26
CA PRO A 63 0.55 -0.98 -0.98
C PRO A 63 -0.63 -0.56 -0.08
N PHE A 64 -0.89 -1.28 1.01
CA PHE A 64 -2.01 -1.03 1.93
C PHE A 64 -1.65 -0.24 3.18
N ARG A 65 -0.41 0.25 3.26
CA ARG A 65 0.08 0.98 4.42
C ARG A 65 -0.77 2.21 4.76
N LEU A 66 -1.29 2.91 3.75
CA LEU A 66 -2.02 4.18 3.89
C LEU A 66 -3.55 4.03 3.88
N SER A 67 -4.06 2.89 3.43
CA SER A 67 -5.50 2.68 3.22
C SER A 67 -6.11 1.70 4.22
N ALA A 68 -5.34 0.77 4.76
CA ALA A 68 -5.83 -0.21 5.73
C ALA A 68 -5.80 0.34 7.18
N ARG A 69 -6.58 -0.32 8.04
CA ARG A 69 -6.64 -0.01 9.48
C ARG A 69 -5.55 -0.78 10.21
N HIS A 70 -4.43 -0.09 10.48
CA HIS A 70 -3.31 -0.65 11.23
C HIS A 70 -3.42 -0.31 12.72
N PHE A 71 -3.04 -1.26 13.59
CA PHE A 71 -2.99 -1.06 15.04
C PHE A 71 -1.61 -1.39 15.61
N PRO A 72 -1.11 -0.65 16.62
CA PRO A 72 0.13 -0.99 17.30
C PRO A 72 0.03 -2.38 17.96
N SER A 73 1.09 -3.16 17.82
CA SER A 73 1.25 -4.45 18.48
C SER A 73 2.61 -4.51 19.17
N ASP A 74 2.73 -5.32 20.23
CA ASP A 74 4.02 -5.55 20.87
C ASP A 74 4.95 -6.42 20.01
N VAL A 75 6.24 -6.15 20.09
CA VAL A 75 7.26 -7.04 19.54
C VAL A 75 7.35 -8.29 20.41
N LYS A 76 7.40 -9.47 19.76
CA LYS A 76 7.51 -10.76 20.45
C LYS A 76 8.68 -10.77 21.42
N LYS A 77 8.42 -11.26 22.63
CA LYS A 77 9.46 -11.53 23.63
C LYS A 77 10.19 -12.80 23.21
N LEU A 78 11.50 -12.84 23.43
CA LEU A 78 12.27 -14.06 23.26
C LEU A 78 12.00 -15.00 24.45
N GLU A 79 12.23 -16.31 24.27
CA GLU A 79 12.14 -17.32 25.34
C GLU A 79 13.00 -16.95 26.56
N SER A 80 14.08 -16.20 26.36
CA SER A 80 14.96 -15.67 27.42
C SER A 80 14.39 -14.48 28.19
N GLY A 81 13.14 -14.07 27.92
CA GLY A 81 12.46 -12.94 28.55
C GLY A 81 12.90 -11.55 28.05
N LYS A 82 13.99 -11.46 27.26
CA LYS A 82 14.44 -10.20 26.67
C LYS A 82 13.52 -9.78 25.52
N VAL A 83 13.05 -8.53 25.54
CA VAL A 83 12.28 -7.95 24.42
C VAL A 83 13.26 -7.49 23.35
N GLN A 84 13.16 -8.07 22.15
CA GLN A 84 13.92 -7.61 21.01
C GLN A 84 13.32 -6.31 20.49
N ARG A 85 13.86 -5.17 20.94
CA ARG A 85 13.41 -3.87 20.43
C ARG A 85 13.72 -3.75 18.95
N ARG A 86 12.78 -3.16 18.20
CA ARG A 86 12.94 -2.87 16.77
C ARG A 86 13.29 -1.40 16.56
N LYS A 87 14.04 -1.08 15.51
CA LYS A 87 14.31 0.31 15.12
C LYS A 87 13.05 0.94 14.55
N CYS A 88 12.73 2.17 14.95
CA CYS A 88 11.66 2.92 14.33
C CYS A 88 12.06 3.39 12.94
N ILE A 89 11.34 2.96 11.89
CA ILE A 89 11.66 3.34 10.51
C ILE A 89 11.46 4.84 10.25
N VAL A 90 10.42 5.45 10.84
CA VAL A 90 10.17 6.89 10.71
C VAL A 90 11.31 7.69 11.33
N CYS A 91 11.70 7.40 12.57
CA CYS A 91 12.82 8.10 13.20
C CYS A 91 14.12 7.90 12.42
N THR A 92 14.41 6.66 11.99
CA THR A 92 15.64 6.35 11.24
C THR A 92 15.71 7.14 9.94
N ARG A 93 14.58 7.28 9.22
CA ARG A 93 14.49 8.08 7.99
C ARG A 93 14.65 9.59 8.26
N ASN A 94 14.36 10.05 9.47
CA ASN A 94 14.56 11.44 9.92
C ASN A 94 15.88 11.63 10.70
N ASN A 95 16.90 10.80 10.46
CA ASN A 95 18.21 10.85 11.13
C ASN A 95 18.19 10.75 12.67
N LYS A 96 17.10 10.22 13.25
CA LYS A 96 16.97 9.98 14.69
C LYS A 96 16.99 8.47 14.98
N ARG A 97 17.83 8.02 15.91
CA ARG A 97 17.79 6.63 16.37
C ARG A 97 16.82 6.48 17.54
N LYS A 98 15.74 5.71 17.34
CA LYS A 98 14.84 5.26 18.42
C LYS A 98 14.52 3.78 18.23
N ASP A 99 14.66 3.03 19.33
CA ASP A 99 14.26 1.63 19.40
C ASP A 99 12.92 1.55 20.15
N THR A 100 11.99 0.74 19.65
CA THR A 100 10.61 0.64 20.10
C THR A 100 10.26 -0.81 20.44
N MET A 101 9.36 -0.97 21.41
CA MET A 101 8.74 -2.26 21.75
C MET A 101 7.46 -2.51 20.93
N TYR A 102 7.07 -1.55 20.10
CA TYR A 102 5.87 -1.61 19.29
C TYR A 102 6.20 -1.77 17.80
N MET A 103 5.33 -2.49 17.10
CA MET A 103 5.39 -2.72 15.66
C MET A 103 4.00 -2.70 15.04
N CYS A 104 3.96 -2.47 13.73
CA CYS A 104 2.81 -2.88 12.92
C CYS A 104 3.07 -4.30 12.41
N GLN A 105 2.20 -5.27 12.73
CA GLN A 105 2.35 -6.66 12.29
C GLN A 105 2.11 -6.82 10.80
N GLU A 106 1.10 -6.15 10.27
CA GLU A 106 0.74 -6.20 8.84
C GLU A 106 1.87 -5.67 7.95
N CYS A 107 2.52 -4.58 8.39
CA CYS A 107 3.65 -3.98 7.68
C CYS A 107 5.03 -4.51 8.09
N ASP A 108 5.11 -5.36 9.11
CA ASP A 108 6.36 -5.89 9.71
C ASP A 108 7.43 -4.81 10.01
N VAL A 109 7.01 -3.64 10.48
CA VAL A 109 7.92 -2.52 10.82
C VAL A 109 7.84 -2.10 12.28
N GLY A 110 8.98 -1.71 12.85
CA GLY A 110 9.03 -1.04 14.16
C GLY A 110 8.59 0.42 14.06
N LEU A 111 7.67 0.83 14.94
CA LEU A 111 7.15 2.21 15.01
C LEU A 111 7.01 2.66 16.46
N CYS A 112 7.35 3.92 16.77
CA CYS A 112 6.92 4.52 18.04
C CYS A 112 5.40 4.65 18.04
N VAL A 113 4.74 4.38 19.19
CA VAL A 113 3.27 4.50 19.32
C VAL A 113 2.80 5.88 18.87
N THR A 114 3.48 6.92 19.32
CA THR A 114 3.23 8.31 18.92
C THR A 114 4.56 9.03 18.63
N PRO A 115 4.60 9.96 17.66
CA PRO A 115 3.63 10.17 16.57
C PRO A 115 3.86 9.23 15.36
N CYS A 116 4.92 8.41 15.39
CA CYS A 116 5.42 7.70 14.22
C CYS A 116 4.42 6.70 13.63
N PHE A 117 3.59 6.05 14.45
CA PHE A 117 2.60 5.10 13.98
C PHE A 117 1.59 5.77 13.04
N ALA A 118 0.98 6.87 13.49
CA ALA A 118 0.05 7.65 12.68
C ALA A 118 0.73 8.15 11.39
N ILE A 119 1.89 8.79 11.52
CA ILE A 119 2.66 9.30 10.38
C ILE A 119 2.89 8.24 9.31
N TYR A 120 3.36 7.05 9.72
CA TYR A 120 3.69 5.98 8.80
C TYR A 120 2.46 5.49 8.04
N HIS A 121 1.29 5.50 8.69
CA HIS A 121 0.03 5.01 8.12
C HIS A 121 -0.86 6.09 7.49
N THR A 122 -0.46 7.37 7.53
CA THR A 122 -1.26 8.46 6.94
C THR A 122 -0.52 9.33 5.94
N LYS A 123 0.83 9.31 5.91
CA LYS A 123 1.62 10.17 5.01
C LYS A 123 2.36 9.34 3.94
N GLN A 124 2.22 9.74 2.68
CA GLN A 124 3.00 9.19 1.57
C GLN A 124 4.50 9.43 1.78
N ASN A 125 4.87 10.66 2.18
CA ASN A 125 6.24 11.07 2.47
C ASN A 125 6.37 11.40 3.96
N TYR A 126 7.31 10.72 4.62
CA TYR A 126 7.58 10.89 6.06
C TYR A 126 9.05 11.20 6.35
N LEU A 127 9.76 11.74 5.34
CA LEU A 127 11.20 12.02 5.37
C LEU A 127 11.57 13.37 6.00
N ASP A 128 10.63 14.30 6.13
CA ASP A 128 10.88 15.65 6.66
C ASP A 128 9.88 16.00 7.76
N ILE A 129 9.85 15.18 8.81
CA ILE A 129 8.99 15.45 9.95
C ILE A 129 9.87 16.04 11.04
N GLN A 130 9.66 17.33 11.32
CA GLN A 130 10.00 17.94 12.59
C GLN A 130 9.23 17.19 13.68
N LEU A 131 9.84 16.09 14.14
CA LEU A 131 9.51 15.44 15.40
C LEU A 131 9.90 16.46 16.47
N PHE A 132 8.94 17.32 16.84
CA PHE A 132 9.01 18.27 17.94
C PHE A 132 9.55 17.58 19.20
#